data_AF-A0A1F5CMS0-F1
#
_entry.id   AF-A0A1F5CMS0-F1
#
_cell.length_a   1.000
_cell.length_b   1.000
_cell.length_c   1.000
_cell.angle_alpha   90.00
_cell.angle_beta   90.00
_cell.angle_gamma   90.00
#
_symmetry.space_group_name_H-M   'P 1'
#
loop_
_entity.id
_entity.type
_entity.pdbx_description
1 polymer ?
#
loop_
_entity_poly.entity_id
_entity_poly.type
_entity_poly.pdbx_seq_one_letter_code
_entity_poly.pdbx_strand_id
1 'polypeptide(L)'
;MQETFKVLFDEKRKPIDVARIKCLVTDFSESYDKVVKQIINDSATLNRETFGFNVATLLPSFGMTRRGVFHGLKIEKGIIKDPKRVLDACWIQAGEELLDLKNRLSQHTSHRRSRAILELSPEPRNGIVAKLSELFDKLEWTTINGSDIGRVGASKILFAVLPEIALPVDNAEWDYVFRTYSYGKVLSIMIDEISEWEKQSNTHLETVDLHSPTTLTSVYNVMAMAARPSKV
;
A
#
# COMPACT_ATOMS: atom_id res chain seq x y z
N MET A 1 -9.95 27.19 2.14
CA MET A 1 -9.50 25.79 1.89
C MET A 1 -8.51 25.44 2.98
N GLN A 2 -8.73 24.37 3.74
CA GLN A 2 -7.68 23.85 4.62
C GLN A 2 -6.55 23.32 3.72
N GLU A 3 -5.34 23.82 3.95
CA GLU A 3 -4.16 23.31 3.26
C GLU A 3 -3.99 21.81 3.57
N THR A 4 -3.89 21.00 2.52
CA THR A 4 -3.59 19.57 2.64
C THR A 4 -2.16 19.39 3.12
N PHE A 5 -2.00 18.60 4.17
CA PHE A 5 -0.71 18.12 4.64
C PHE A 5 -0.01 17.37 3.50
N LYS A 6 1.30 17.58 3.36
CA LYS A 6 2.14 16.93 2.35
C LYS A 6 3.21 16.10 3.07
N VAL A 7 3.22 14.80 2.83
CA VAL A 7 4.09 13.79 3.45
C VAL A 7 5.59 13.99 3.16
N LEU A 8 5.93 14.40 1.94
CA LEU A 8 7.28 14.58 1.41
C LEU A 8 7.76 16.03 1.47
N PHE A 9 6.98 16.94 2.09
CA PHE A 9 7.32 18.35 2.22
C PHE A 9 7.25 18.80 3.67
N ASP A 10 8.12 19.74 4.04
CA ASP A 10 8.06 20.37 5.35
C ASP A 10 6.88 21.36 5.46
N GLU A 11 6.68 21.93 6.64
CA GLU A 11 5.64 22.92 6.91
C GLU A 11 5.75 24.19 6.04
N LYS A 12 6.94 24.45 5.47
CA LYS A 12 7.22 25.58 4.57
C LYS A 12 7.10 25.18 3.09
N ARG A 13 6.56 24.00 2.78
CA ARG A 13 6.44 23.42 1.44
C ARG A 13 7.78 23.23 0.73
N LYS A 14 8.88 23.07 1.48
CA LYS A 14 10.15 22.65 0.91
C LYS A 14 10.22 21.12 0.88
N PRO A 15 10.76 20.51 -0.18
CA PRO A 15 10.91 19.07 -0.24
C PRO A 15 11.78 18.60 0.93
N ILE A 16 11.34 17.55 1.62
CA ILE A 16 12.16 16.86 2.62
C ILE A 16 13.43 16.39 1.91
N ASP A 17 14.58 16.58 2.55
CA ASP A 17 15.85 16.26 1.94
C ASP A 17 16.03 14.75 1.74
N VAL A 18 16.75 14.40 0.67
CA VAL A 18 16.99 13.01 0.28
C VAL A 18 17.67 12.22 1.41
N ALA A 19 18.60 12.83 2.14
CA ALA A 19 19.32 12.15 3.22
C ALA A 19 18.40 11.80 4.39
N ARG A 20 17.43 12.67 4.70
CA ARG A 20 16.43 12.42 5.73
C ARG A 20 15.49 11.30 5.35
N ILE A 21 15.01 11.26 4.10
CA ILE A 21 14.17 10.15 3.61
C ILE A 21 14.97 8.83 3.70
N LYS A 22 16.23 8.82 3.25
CA LYS A 22 17.13 7.65 3.36
C LYS A 22 17.26 7.16 4.81
N CYS A 23 17.47 8.08 5.74
CA CYS A 23 17.54 7.78 7.16
C CYS A 23 16.25 7.12 7.65
N LEU A 24 15.09 7.71 7.33
CA LEU A 24 13.79 7.18 7.77
C LEU A 24 13.47 5.81 7.16
N VAL A 25 13.84 5.58 5.90
CA VAL A 25 13.69 4.27 5.24
C VAL A 25 14.62 3.24 5.87
N THR A 26 15.87 3.61 6.17
CA THR A 26 16.86 2.71 6.80
C THR A 26 16.50 2.38 8.25
N ASP A 27 16.02 3.37 9.00
CA ASP A 27 15.62 3.24 10.41
C ASP A 27 14.26 2.55 10.57
N PHE A 28 13.54 2.34 9.47
CA PHE A 28 12.25 1.67 9.51
C PHE A 28 12.43 0.22 9.99
N SER A 29 11.55 -0.24 10.89
CA SER A 29 11.77 -1.49 11.63
C SER A 29 12.16 -2.66 10.71
N GLU A 30 13.27 -3.33 11.02
CA GLU A 30 13.84 -4.44 10.24
C GLU A 30 12.79 -5.51 9.93
N SER A 31 11.91 -5.81 10.90
CA SER A 31 10.82 -6.77 10.72
C SER A 31 9.79 -6.35 9.67
N TYR A 32 9.45 -5.06 9.60
CA TYR A 32 8.49 -4.55 8.61
C TYR A 32 9.13 -4.50 7.23
N ASP A 33 10.35 -3.97 7.15
CA ASP A 33 11.11 -3.89 5.90
C ASP A 33 11.25 -5.27 5.24
N LYS A 34 11.62 -6.29 6.04
CA LYS A 34 11.68 -7.67 5.57
C LYS A 34 10.33 -8.17 5.02
N VAL A 35 9.24 -7.90 5.73
CA VAL A 35 7.89 -8.30 5.29
C VAL A 35 7.53 -7.58 3.99
N VAL A 36 7.72 -6.27 3.90
CA VAL A 36 7.38 -5.50 2.69
C VAL A 36 8.22 -5.93 1.49
N LYS A 37 9.54 -6.13 1.66
CA LYS A 37 10.40 -6.66 0.60
C LYS A 37 9.95 -8.03 0.13
N GLN A 38 9.54 -8.90 1.05
CA GLN A 38 8.96 -10.19 0.71
C GLN A 38 7.67 -10.03 -0.10
N ILE A 39 6.74 -9.18 0.34
CA ILE A 39 5.50 -8.89 -0.40
C ILE A 39 5.79 -8.36 -1.81
N ILE A 40 6.74 -7.43 -1.97
CA ILE A 40 7.09 -6.88 -3.28
C ILE A 40 7.62 -7.99 -4.18
N ASN A 41 8.47 -8.88 -3.69
CA ASN A 41 8.95 -10.02 -4.47
C ASN A 41 7.82 -10.98 -4.84
N ASP A 42 7.06 -11.46 -3.85
CA ASP A 42 6.07 -12.52 -4.02
C ASP A 42 4.88 -12.07 -4.88
N SER A 43 4.54 -10.77 -4.85
CA SER A 43 3.50 -10.16 -5.69
C SER A 43 3.89 -10.00 -7.17
N ALA A 44 5.06 -10.49 -7.61
CA ALA A 44 5.42 -10.52 -9.03
C ALA A 44 4.40 -11.32 -9.86
N THR A 45 3.83 -12.36 -9.26
CA THR A 45 2.71 -13.11 -9.80
C THR A 45 1.53 -12.97 -8.87
N LEU A 46 0.32 -12.98 -9.43
CA LEU A 46 -0.91 -12.96 -8.65
C LEU A 46 -1.75 -14.18 -9.03
N ASN A 47 -2.13 -14.94 -8.02
CA ASN A 47 -3.09 -16.03 -8.04
C ASN A 47 -3.64 -16.19 -6.61
N ARG A 48 -4.57 -17.12 -6.40
CA ARG A 48 -5.20 -17.30 -5.09
C ARG A 48 -4.23 -17.67 -3.97
N GLU A 49 -3.19 -18.44 -4.29
CA GLU A 49 -2.19 -18.88 -3.32
C GLU A 49 -1.28 -17.72 -2.89
N THR A 50 -0.69 -17.02 -3.86
CA THR A 50 0.14 -15.82 -3.64
C THR A 50 -0.66 -14.71 -2.95
N PHE A 51 -1.93 -14.51 -3.33
CA PHE A 51 -2.85 -13.62 -2.61
C PHE A 51 -2.94 -14.00 -1.13
N GLY A 52 -3.27 -15.25 -0.84
CA GLY A 52 -3.47 -15.71 0.53
C GLY A 52 -2.19 -15.60 1.35
N PHE A 53 -1.06 -16.01 0.77
CA PHE A 53 0.24 -15.99 1.43
C PHE A 53 0.70 -14.56 1.72
N ASN A 54 0.57 -13.65 0.76
CA ASN A 54 0.96 -12.25 0.95
C ASN A 54 0.11 -11.57 2.03
N VAL A 55 -1.22 -11.74 1.97
CA VAL A 55 -2.11 -11.15 2.99
C VAL A 55 -1.83 -11.75 4.36
N ALA A 56 -1.64 -13.07 4.47
CA ALA A 56 -1.31 -13.74 5.73
C ALA A 56 0.09 -13.42 6.26
N THR A 57 1.01 -12.96 5.41
CA THR A 57 2.34 -12.46 5.80
C THR A 57 2.26 -11.02 6.29
N LEU A 58 1.50 -10.17 5.60
CA LEU A 58 1.43 -8.73 5.88
C LEU A 58 0.58 -8.40 7.11
N LEU A 59 -0.65 -8.93 7.22
CA LEU A 59 -1.59 -8.49 8.26
C LEU A 59 -1.10 -8.72 9.71
N PRO A 60 -0.37 -9.81 10.04
CA PRO A 60 0.23 -9.97 11.36
C PRO A 60 1.26 -8.91 11.73
N SER A 61 2.04 -8.39 10.77
CA SER A 61 3.06 -7.36 11.04
C SER A 61 2.43 -6.03 11.47
N PHE A 62 1.19 -5.77 11.04
CA PHE A 62 0.36 -4.66 11.51
C PHE A 62 -0.48 -4.98 12.77
N GLY A 63 -0.33 -6.17 13.34
CA GLY A 63 -1.08 -6.60 14.53
C GLY A 63 -2.58 -6.83 14.28
N MET A 64 -3.02 -6.87 13.02
CA MET A 64 -4.44 -6.97 12.66
C MET A 64 -5.05 -8.34 12.95
N THR A 65 -4.21 -9.36 13.16
CA THR A 65 -4.65 -10.74 13.40
C THR A 65 -4.83 -11.08 14.88
N ARG A 66 -4.57 -10.10 15.77
CA ARG A 66 -4.74 -10.24 17.22
C ARG A 66 -6.21 -10.29 17.63
N ARG A 67 -7.08 -9.54 16.96
CA ARG A 67 -8.53 -9.42 17.21
C ARG A 67 -9.27 -9.08 15.91
N GLY A 68 -10.60 -9.04 15.95
CA GLY A 68 -11.43 -8.59 14.81
C GLY A 68 -11.60 -9.65 13.71
N VAL A 69 -11.89 -9.19 12.49
CA VAL A 69 -12.22 -10.05 11.33
C VAL A 69 -11.07 -10.97 10.91
N PHE A 70 -9.82 -10.52 11.10
CA PHE A 70 -8.62 -11.30 10.78
C PHE A 70 -8.09 -12.12 11.97
N HIS A 71 -8.85 -12.23 13.06
CA HIS A 71 -8.38 -12.91 14.27
C HIS A 71 -7.93 -14.35 13.97
N GLY A 72 -6.69 -14.66 14.36
CA GLY A 72 -6.09 -15.98 14.19
C GLY A 72 -5.50 -16.26 12.81
N LEU A 73 -5.58 -15.31 11.87
CA LEU A 73 -4.90 -15.40 10.58
C LEU A 73 -3.38 -15.40 10.78
N LYS A 74 -2.70 -16.43 10.28
CA LYS A 74 -1.23 -16.55 10.35
C LYS A 74 -0.71 -17.62 9.40
N ILE A 75 0.60 -17.63 9.18
CA ILE A 75 1.32 -18.75 8.54
C ILE A 75 1.98 -19.58 9.64
N GLU A 76 1.75 -20.89 9.63
CA GLU A 76 2.35 -21.84 10.57
C GLU A 76 2.95 -23.01 9.80
N LYS A 77 4.28 -23.17 9.87
CA LYS A 77 5.03 -24.20 9.12
C LYS A 77 4.75 -24.18 7.62
N GLY A 78 4.66 -22.99 7.03
CA GLY A 78 4.35 -22.79 5.60
C GLY A 78 2.87 -22.96 5.24
N ILE A 79 2.00 -23.29 6.19
CA ILE A 79 0.56 -23.49 5.96
C ILE A 79 -0.20 -22.28 6.48
N ILE A 80 -1.06 -21.71 5.64
CA ILE A 80 -1.96 -20.63 6.03
C ILE A 80 -3.04 -21.18 6.98
N LYS A 81 -3.16 -20.56 8.16
CA LYS A 81 -4.26 -20.75 9.10
C LYS A 81 -5.19 -19.56 8.98
N ASP A 82 -6.38 -19.79 8.43
CA ASP A 82 -7.43 -18.78 8.30
C ASP A 82 -8.75 -19.31 8.90
N PRO A 83 -8.92 -19.22 10.22
CA PRO A 83 -10.06 -19.83 10.91
C PRO A 83 -11.41 -19.21 10.53
N LYS A 84 -11.42 -17.97 10.03
CA LYS A 84 -12.64 -17.25 9.65
C LYS A 84 -12.89 -17.24 8.14
N ARG A 85 -12.00 -17.89 7.36
CA ARG A 85 -12.05 -17.92 5.88
C ARG A 85 -12.08 -16.53 5.26
N VAL A 86 -11.41 -15.57 5.89
CA VAL A 86 -11.39 -14.17 5.41
C VAL A 86 -10.67 -14.05 4.08
N LEU A 87 -9.59 -14.80 3.86
CA LEU A 87 -8.84 -14.78 2.60
C LEU A 87 -9.69 -15.29 1.45
N ASP A 88 -10.45 -16.36 1.71
CA ASP A 88 -11.37 -16.95 0.74
C ASP A 88 -12.46 -15.96 0.33
N ALA A 89 -13.11 -15.33 1.32
CA ALA A 89 -14.11 -14.32 1.07
C ALA A 89 -13.57 -13.12 0.27
N CYS A 90 -12.39 -12.60 0.63
CA CYS A 90 -11.76 -11.50 -0.11
C CYS A 90 -11.43 -11.90 -1.55
N TRP A 91 -10.90 -13.11 -1.75
CA TRP A 91 -10.57 -13.61 -3.08
C TRP A 91 -11.81 -13.77 -3.95
N ILE A 92 -12.91 -14.30 -3.41
CA ILE A 92 -14.18 -14.41 -4.13
C ILE A 92 -14.70 -13.02 -4.52
N GLN A 93 -14.56 -12.02 -3.65
CA GLN A 93 -15.09 -10.67 -3.88
C GLN A 93 -14.28 -9.85 -4.89
N ALA A 94 -12.96 -9.99 -4.92
CA ALA A 94 -12.09 -9.08 -5.69
C ALA A 94 -11.02 -9.79 -6.53
N GLY A 95 -10.84 -11.10 -6.39
CA GLY A 95 -9.71 -11.84 -6.95
C GLY A 95 -9.59 -11.75 -8.47
N GLU A 96 -10.69 -11.96 -9.20
CA GLU A 96 -10.69 -11.89 -10.67
C GLU A 96 -10.35 -10.48 -11.18
N GLU A 97 -10.90 -9.45 -10.54
CA GLU A 97 -10.66 -8.07 -10.93
C GLU A 97 -9.27 -7.58 -10.53
N LEU A 98 -8.71 -8.09 -9.43
CA LEU A 98 -7.31 -7.87 -9.06
C LEU A 98 -6.36 -8.49 -10.08
N LEU A 99 -6.68 -9.68 -10.60
CA LEU A 99 -5.92 -10.32 -11.67
C LEU A 99 -5.97 -9.50 -12.97
N ASP A 100 -7.17 -9.07 -13.38
CA ASP A 100 -7.32 -8.19 -14.56
C ASP A 100 -6.52 -6.89 -14.38
N LEU A 101 -6.60 -6.25 -13.22
CA LEU A 101 -5.85 -5.03 -12.94
C LEU A 101 -4.32 -5.27 -12.98
N LYS A 102 -3.83 -6.37 -12.41
CA LYS A 102 -2.40 -6.74 -12.45
C LYS A 102 -1.92 -6.95 -13.89
N ASN A 103 -2.73 -7.64 -14.69
CA ASN A 103 -2.43 -7.89 -16.10
C ASN A 103 -2.38 -6.58 -16.90
N ARG A 104 -3.36 -5.70 -16.73
CA ARG A 104 -3.36 -4.36 -17.34
C ARG A 104 -2.14 -3.54 -16.95
N LEU A 105 -1.77 -3.55 -15.67
CA LEU A 105 -0.56 -2.87 -15.19
C LEU A 105 0.67 -3.38 -15.95
N SER A 106 0.83 -4.71 -16.04
CA SER A 106 1.98 -5.32 -16.73
C SER A 106 2.06 -5.01 -18.23
N GLN A 107 0.94 -4.69 -18.88
CA GLN A 107 0.89 -4.31 -20.29
C GLN A 107 1.27 -2.84 -20.53
N HIS A 108 1.11 -1.98 -19.53
CA HIS A 108 1.27 -0.53 -19.65
C HIS A 108 2.51 0.03 -18.94
N THR A 109 3.22 -0.78 -18.16
CA THR A 109 4.42 -0.36 -17.44
C THR A 109 5.66 -1.09 -17.96
N SER A 110 6.82 -0.46 -17.84
CA SER A 110 8.08 -1.16 -18.14
C SER A 110 8.28 -2.33 -17.15
N HIS A 111 9.31 -3.15 -17.38
CA HIS A 111 9.70 -4.18 -16.41
C HIS A 111 10.07 -3.63 -15.01
N ARG A 112 10.20 -2.30 -14.85
CA ARG A 112 10.48 -1.66 -13.55
C ARG A 112 9.20 -1.50 -12.72
N ARG A 113 8.83 -2.57 -12.03
CA ARG A 113 7.73 -2.60 -11.03
C ARG A 113 7.83 -1.49 -9.98
N SER A 114 9.04 -1.03 -9.65
CA SER A 114 9.26 0.00 -8.63
C SER A 114 8.57 1.34 -8.92
N ARG A 115 8.36 1.69 -10.21
CA ARG A 115 7.83 2.98 -10.67
C ARG A 115 6.50 2.91 -11.41
N ALA A 116 5.85 1.75 -11.38
CA ALA A 116 4.68 1.44 -12.20
C ALA A 116 3.63 2.57 -12.25
N ILE A 117 3.28 3.17 -11.11
CA ILE A 117 2.23 4.21 -11.04
C ILE A 117 2.59 5.54 -11.73
N LEU A 118 3.88 5.90 -11.80
CA LEU A 118 4.34 7.16 -12.41
C LEU A 118 4.73 7.01 -13.87
N GLU A 119 5.04 5.81 -14.34
CA GLU A 119 5.34 5.55 -15.75
C GLU A 119 4.07 5.54 -16.63
N LEU A 120 2.91 5.36 -16.03
CA LEU A 120 1.63 5.41 -16.72
C LEU A 120 1.32 6.83 -17.20
N SER A 121 0.83 6.94 -18.43
CA SER A 121 0.25 8.20 -18.92
C SER A 121 -1.01 8.57 -18.11
N PRO A 122 -1.42 9.85 -18.08
CA PRO A 122 -2.47 10.33 -17.18
C PRO A 122 -3.79 9.58 -17.28
N GLU A 123 -4.23 9.21 -18.48
CA GLU A 123 -5.52 8.52 -18.70
C GLU A 123 -5.52 7.07 -18.15
N PRO A 124 -4.60 6.16 -18.54
CA PRO A 124 -4.46 4.85 -17.92
C PRO A 124 -4.27 4.92 -16.40
N ARG A 125 -3.49 5.90 -15.92
CA ARG A 125 -3.27 6.11 -14.49
C ARG A 125 -4.56 6.42 -13.75
N ASN A 126 -5.39 7.33 -14.28
CA ASN A 126 -6.69 7.65 -13.70
C ASN A 126 -7.63 6.44 -13.72
N GLY A 127 -7.63 5.65 -14.79
CA GLY A 127 -8.38 4.40 -14.88
C GLY A 127 -7.95 3.38 -13.82
N ILE A 128 -6.64 3.23 -13.59
CA ILE A 128 -6.08 2.35 -12.55
C ILE A 128 -6.44 2.84 -11.15
N VAL A 129 -6.35 4.14 -10.87
CA VAL A 129 -6.74 4.72 -9.57
C VAL A 129 -8.23 4.51 -9.30
N ALA A 130 -9.08 4.74 -10.31
CA ALA A 130 -10.52 4.49 -10.19
C ALA A 130 -10.80 3.01 -9.91
N LYS A 131 -10.12 2.09 -10.62
CA LYS A 131 -10.30 0.65 -10.42
C LYS A 131 -9.81 0.18 -9.05
N LEU A 132 -8.68 0.71 -8.57
CA LEU A 132 -8.20 0.46 -7.21
C LEU A 132 -9.19 0.97 -6.15
N SER A 133 -9.84 2.12 -6.37
CA SER A 133 -10.86 2.63 -5.46
C SER A 133 -12.09 1.73 -5.43
N GLU A 134 -12.54 1.22 -6.58
CA GLU A 134 -13.65 0.26 -6.65
C GLU A 134 -13.32 -1.04 -5.91
N LEU A 135 -12.12 -1.58 -6.12
CA LEU A 135 -11.67 -2.80 -5.43
C LEU A 135 -11.48 -2.60 -3.93
N PHE A 136 -11.03 -1.40 -3.54
CA PHE A 136 -10.96 -0.99 -2.14
C PHE A 136 -12.35 -1.03 -1.50
N ASP A 137 -13.35 -0.41 -2.14
CA ASP A 137 -14.72 -0.38 -1.61
C ASP A 137 -15.29 -1.81 -1.49
N LYS A 138 -15.10 -2.66 -2.51
CA LYS A 138 -15.53 -4.07 -2.46
C LYS A 138 -14.91 -4.83 -1.29
N LEU A 139 -13.60 -4.66 -1.08
CA LEU A 139 -12.89 -5.30 0.03
C LEU A 139 -13.32 -4.72 1.37
N GLU A 140 -13.49 -3.40 1.48
CA GLU A 140 -13.89 -2.72 2.71
C GLU A 140 -15.22 -3.27 3.24
N TRP A 141 -16.20 -3.42 2.36
CA TRP A 141 -17.55 -3.89 2.67
C TRP A 141 -17.71 -5.42 2.62
N THR A 142 -16.61 -6.17 2.55
CA THR A 142 -16.68 -7.63 2.67
C THR A 142 -16.98 -8.02 4.11
N THR A 143 -18.18 -8.53 4.37
CA THR A 143 -18.62 -8.93 5.71
C THR A 143 -18.17 -10.34 6.08
N ILE A 144 -17.52 -10.47 7.24
CA ILE A 144 -17.07 -11.73 7.84
C ILE A 144 -17.75 -11.89 9.20
N ASN A 145 -18.63 -12.89 9.35
CA ASN A 145 -19.36 -13.16 10.59
C ASN A 145 -20.04 -11.91 11.19
N GLY A 146 -20.66 -11.09 10.35
CA GLY A 146 -21.38 -9.87 10.76
C GLY A 146 -20.50 -8.66 11.05
N SER A 147 -19.22 -8.68 10.65
CA SER A 147 -18.33 -7.51 10.74
C SER A 147 -17.59 -7.30 9.43
N ASP A 148 -17.50 -6.05 8.99
CA ASP A 148 -16.81 -5.69 7.75
C ASP A 148 -15.29 -5.61 7.93
N ILE A 149 -14.57 -5.76 6.82
CA ILE A 149 -13.10 -5.65 6.81
C ILE A 149 -12.63 -4.24 7.18
N GLY A 150 -13.34 -3.23 6.70
CA GLY A 150 -13.03 -1.82 6.94
C GLY A 150 -11.82 -1.31 6.14
N ARG A 151 -11.76 0.01 5.95
CA ARG A 151 -10.69 0.73 5.23
C ARG A 151 -9.25 0.28 5.49
N VAL A 152 -8.88 0.02 6.74
CA VAL A 152 -7.50 -0.35 7.10
C VAL A 152 -7.18 -1.74 6.56
N GLY A 153 -8.11 -2.69 6.66
CA GLY A 153 -7.92 -4.03 6.13
C GLY A 153 -7.90 -4.03 4.61
N ALA A 154 -8.82 -3.30 3.98
CA ALA A 154 -8.92 -3.21 2.52
C ALA A 154 -7.64 -2.64 1.88
N SER A 155 -7.13 -1.50 2.38
CA SER A 155 -5.90 -0.90 1.85
C SER A 155 -4.67 -1.81 2.00
N LYS A 156 -4.57 -2.56 3.10
CA LYS A 156 -3.47 -3.52 3.33
C LYS A 156 -3.58 -4.76 2.46
N ILE A 157 -4.79 -5.26 2.23
CA ILE A 157 -5.00 -6.35 1.26
C ILE A 157 -4.58 -5.91 -0.13
N LEU A 158 -4.97 -4.71 -0.58
CA LEU A 158 -4.56 -4.18 -1.88
C LEU A 158 -3.03 -4.02 -1.98
N PHE A 159 -2.40 -3.48 -0.93
CA PHE A 159 -0.93 -3.38 -0.90
C PHE A 159 -0.23 -4.74 -0.95
N ALA A 160 -0.79 -5.77 -0.29
CA ALA A 160 -0.23 -7.11 -0.29
C ALA A 160 -0.13 -7.74 -1.70
N VAL A 161 -0.95 -7.26 -2.65
CA VAL A 161 -1.05 -7.85 -4.01
C VAL A 161 -0.56 -6.92 -5.11
N LEU A 162 -0.68 -5.61 -4.89
CA LEU A 162 -0.35 -4.56 -5.83
C LEU A 162 0.54 -3.49 -5.16
N PRO A 163 1.68 -3.88 -4.55
CA PRO A 163 2.54 -2.94 -3.84
C PRO A 163 3.19 -1.90 -4.77
N GLU A 164 3.03 -2.00 -6.08
CA GLU A 164 3.54 -0.99 -7.03
C GLU A 164 2.61 0.23 -7.15
N ILE A 165 1.33 0.07 -6.80
CA ILE A 165 0.28 1.05 -7.07
C ILE A 165 -0.68 1.30 -5.89
N ALA A 166 -0.72 0.41 -4.89
CA ALA A 166 -1.53 0.55 -3.69
C ALA A 166 -0.70 1.10 -2.51
N LEU A 167 -1.34 1.79 -1.56
CA LEU A 167 -0.74 2.32 -0.34
C LEU A 167 -1.44 1.73 0.90
N PRO A 168 -0.72 1.13 1.88
CA PRO A 168 -1.34 0.46 3.01
C PRO A 168 -1.67 1.42 4.17
N VAL A 169 -2.78 2.13 4.07
CA VAL A 169 -3.12 3.24 5.00
C VAL A 169 -3.65 2.75 6.36
N ASP A 170 -3.21 3.35 7.46
CA ASP A 170 -3.73 3.18 8.81
C ASP A 170 -4.69 4.30 9.26
N ASN A 171 -5.34 4.14 10.42
CA ASN A 171 -6.31 5.12 10.91
C ASN A 171 -5.71 6.52 11.12
N ALA A 172 -4.49 6.62 11.66
CA ALA A 172 -3.88 7.92 11.91
C ALA A 172 -3.52 8.62 10.59
N GLU A 173 -3.11 7.87 9.58
CA GLU A 173 -2.88 8.41 8.25
C GLU A 173 -4.18 8.87 7.59
N TRP A 174 -5.25 8.08 7.66
CA TRP A 174 -6.58 8.48 7.16
C TRP A 174 -7.06 9.78 7.82
N ASP A 175 -6.99 9.84 9.15
CA ASP A 175 -7.63 10.89 9.94
C ASP A 175 -6.77 12.18 9.99
N TYR A 176 -5.43 12.07 10.00
CA TYR A 176 -4.54 13.22 10.24
C TYR A 176 -3.69 13.62 9.04
N VAL A 177 -3.17 12.64 8.28
CA VAL A 177 -2.28 12.86 7.15
C VAL A 177 -3.09 13.20 5.89
N PHE A 178 -3.94 12.27 5.44
CA PHE A 178 -4.71 12.44 4.22
C PHE A 178 -6.02 13.21 4.42
N ARG A 179 -6.61 13.13 5.61
CA ARG A 179 -7.87 13.80 6.00
C ARG A 179 -8.98 13.54 4.98
N THR A 180 -9.06 12.30 4.51
CA THR A 180 -10.09 11.84 3.57
C THR A 180 -10.29 10.35 3.74
N TYR A 181 -11.47 9.84 3.43
CA TYR A 181 -11.76 8.41 3.40
C TYR A 181 -11.87 7.86 1.97
N SER A 182 -11.68 8.70 0.96
CA SER A 182 -11.61 8.24 -0.44
C SER A 182 -10.22 7.68 -0.72
N TYR A 183 -10.12 6.37 -0.91
CA TYR A 183 -8.85 5.73 -1.25
C TYR A 183 -8.29 6.24 -2.58
N GLY A 184 -9.14 6.43 -3.59
CA GLY A 184 -8.73 7.07 -4.84
C GLY A 184 -8.08 8.44 -4.62
N LYS A 185 -8.63 9.28 -3.73
CA LYS A 185 -8.04 10.58 -3.38
C LYS A 185 -6.70 10.44 -2.67
N VAL A 186 -6.54 9.45 -1.78
CA VAL A 186 -5.24 9.14 -1.16
C VAL A 186 -4.19 8.81 -2.21
N LEU A 187 -4.53 7.93 -3.17
CA LEU A 187 -3.60 7.56 -4.24
C LEU A 187 -3.26 8.76 -5.13
N SER A 188 -4.22 9.60 -5.49
CA SER A 188 -3.95 10.83 -6.26
C SER A 188 -3.02 11.78 -5.51
N ILE A 189 -3.25 12.00 -4.20
CA ILE A 189 -2.36 12.82 -3.37
C ILE A 189 -0.93 12.26 -3.39
N MET A 190 -0.77 10.96 -3.15
CA MET A 190 0.54 10.31 -3.19
C MET A 190 1.23 10.49 -4.55
N ILE A 191 0.52 10.24 -5.65
CA ILE A 191 1.06 10.34 -7.02
C ILE A 191 1.53 11.76 -7.33
N ASP A 192 0.67 12.75 -7.07
CA ASP A 192 0.96 14.16 -7.35
C ASP A 192 2.14 14.64 -6.49
N GLU A 193 2.15 14.23 -5.22
CA GLU A 193 3.16 14.62 -4.27
C GLU A 193 4.54 14.02 -4.58
N ILE A 194 4.61 12.73 -4.94
CA ILE A 194 5.87 12.12 -5.40
C ILE A 194 6.37 12.84 -6.66
N SER A 195 5.48 13.08 -7.63
CA SER A 195 5.85 13.76 -8.89
C SER A 195 6.43 15.16 -8.63
N GLU A 196 5.80 15.92 -7.73
CA GLU A 196 6.25 17.24 -7.33
C GLU A 196 7.58 17.19 -6.58
N TRP A 197 7.74 16.24 -5.65
CA TRP A 197 8.97 16.07 -4.88
C TRP A 197 10.14 15.71 -5.79
N GLU A 198 9.99 14.74 -6.70
CA GLU A 198 11.06 14.33 -7.64
C GLU A 198 11.48 15.48 -8.54
N LYS A 199 10.53 16.31 -8.98
CA LYS A 199 10.80 17.48 -9.81
C LYS A 199 11.64 18.53 -9.06
N GLN A 200 11.35 18.76 -7.77
CA GLN A 200 12.06 19.76 -6.97
C GLN A 200 13.40 19.26 -6.43
N SER A 201 13.50 17.97 -6.09
CA SER A 201 14.72 17.35 -5.56
C SER A 201 15.68 16.87 -6.66
N ASN A 202 15.21 16.80 -7.91
CA ASN A 202 15.92 16.21 -9.05
C ASN A 202 16.45 14.79 -8.74
N THR A 203 15.68 14.02 -7.98
CA THR A 203 16.00 12.67 -7.51
C THR A 203 14.78 11.77 -7.66
N HIS A 204 14.97 10.54 -8.10
CA HIS A 204 13.89 9.54 -8.15
C HIS A 204 13.67 8.90 -6.78
N LEU A 205 12.43 8.90 -6.28
CA LEU A 205 12.13 8.53 -4.89
C LEU A 205 12.43 7.05 -4.61
N GLU A 206 12.25 6.14 -5.57
CA GLU A 206 12.58 4.72 -5.37
C GLU A 206 14.09 4.47 -5.24
N THR A 207 14.95 5.42 -5.63
CA THR A 207 16.40 5.29 -5.49
C THR A 207 16.92 5.66 -4.10
N VAL A 208 16.04 6.16 -3.23
CA VAL A 208 16.43 6.48 -1.85
C VAL A 208 16.60 5.22 -1.02
N ASP A 209 15.84 4.16 -1.29
CA ASP A 209 16.12 2.84 -0.75
C ASP A 209 17.24 2.19 -1.58
N LEU A 210 18.39 1.96 -0.94
CA LEU A 210 19.53 1.31 -1.58
C LEU A 210 19.34 -0.21 -1.69
N HIS A 211 18.29 -0.76 -1.08
CA HIS A 211 18.05 -2.19 -0.97
C HIS A 211 16.84 -2.62 -1.80
N SER A 212 17.10 -3.19 -2.97
CA SER A 212 16.06 -3.86 -3.77
C SER A 212 15.52 -5.12 -3.05
N PRO A 213 14.22 -5.44 -3.18
CA PRO A 213 13.19 -4.74 -3.96
C PRO A 213 12.53 -3.57 -3.22
N THR A 214 12.18 -2.49 -3.95
CA THR A 214 11.48 -1.32 -3.42
C THR A 214 10.44 -0.82 -4.42
N THR A 215 9.32 -0.27 -3.92
CA THR A 215 8.32 0.46 -4.73
C THR A 215 8.15 1.89 -4.24
N LEU A 216 7.73 2.80 -5.12
CA LEU A 216 7.39 4.18 -4.74
C LEU A 216 6.42 4.25 -3.57
N THR A 217 5.39 3.40 -3.56
CA THR A 217 4.39 3.38 -2.50
C THR A 217 4.98 2.86 -1.17
N SER A 218 5.94 1.94 -1.19
CA SER A 218 6.61 1.47 0.02
C SER A 218 7.44 2.55 0.71
N VAL A 219 8.19 3.34 -0.07
CA VAL A 219 8.95 4.50 0.45
C VAL A 219 8.01 5.57 0.95
N TYR A 220 6.96 5.89 0.17
CA TYR A 220 5.96 6.87 0.57
C TYR A 220 5.25 6.47 1.86
N ASN A 221 4.93 5.18 2.03
CA ASN A 221 4.32 4.66 3.24
C ASN A 221 5.21 4.89 4.48
N VAL A 222 6.52 4.66 4.38
CA VAL A 222 7.45 4.97 5.47
C VAL A 222 7.35 6.45 5.88
N MET A 223 7.33 7.33 4.88
CA MET A 223 7.21 8.76 5.12
C MET A 223 5.84 9.14 5.71
N ALA A 224 4.75 8.56 5.24
CA ALA A 224 3.39 8.79 5.77
C ALA A 224 3.28 8.32 7.23
N MET A 225 3.88 7.17 7.54
CA MET A 225 3.93 6.64 8.91
C MET A 225 4.83 7.46 9.84
N ALA A 226 5.85 8.15 9.32
CA ALA A 226 6.68 9.08 10.08
C ALA A 226 5.98 10.44 10.29
N ALA A 227 5.07 10.81 9.39
CA ALA A 227 4.31 12.05 9.42
C ALA A 227 3.08 12.03 10.34
N ARG A 228 2.53 10.85 10.64
CA ARG A 228 1.37 10.74 11.54
C ARG A 228 1.73 11.23 12.96
N PRO A 229 0.77 11.77 13.73
CA PRO A 229 1.00 12.14 15.12
C PRO A 229 1.53 10.94 15.91
N SER A 230 2.59 11.16 16.70
CA SER A 230 3.01 10.16 17.68
C SER A 230 1.82 9.93 18.64
N LYS A 231 1.52 8.67 18.97
CA LYS A 231 0.50 8.36 19.97
C LYS A 231 0.81 9.18 21.22
N VAL A 232 -0.10 10.08 21.57
CA VAL A 232 -0.14 10.71 22.91
C VAL A 232 -0.46 9.62 23.92
#